data_AF-A0A920BLT8-F1
#
_entry.id   AF-A0A920BLT8-F1
#
_cell.length_a   1.000
_cell.length_b   1.000
_cell.length_c   1.000
_cell.angle_alpha   90.00
_cell.angle_beta   90.00
_cell.angle_gamma   90.00
#
_symmetry.space_group_name_H-M   'P 1'
#
loop_
_entity.id
_entity.type
_entity.pdbx_description
1 polymer ?
#
loop_
_entity_poly.entity_id
_entity_poly.type
_entity_poly.pdbx_seq_one_letter_code
_entity_poly.pdbx_strand_id
1 'polypeptide(L)' 'MRKLNDLQTPYLAVDLEIFEKNLETMKSIRPGSSLRPHVKAFKSTDIAAILKQAGYSGFVVQQSRNSKV' A
#
# COMPACT_ATOMS: atom_id res chain seq x y z
N MET A 1 20.37 -10.83 2.48
CA MET A 1 19.57 -9.61 2.77
C MET A 1 20.41 -8.41 2.36
N ARG A 2 19.95 -7.58 1.41
CA ARG A 2 20.67 -6.34 1.03
C ARG A 2 20.46 -5.29 2.12
N LYS A 3 21.48 -4.53 2.48
CA LYS A 3 21.38 -3.41 3.42
C LYS A 3 20.98 -2.15 2.66
N LEU A 4 20.39 -1.19 3.36
CA LEU A 4 19.95 0.10 2.80
C LEU A 4 21.09 0.84 2.07
N ASN A 5 22.31 0.74 2.61
CA ASN A 5 23.51 1.37 2.07
C ASN A 5 24.07 0.69 0.81
N ASP A 6 23.58 -0.51 0.46
CA ASP A 6 24.01 -1.24 -0.74
C ASP A 6 23.20 -0.83 -1.99
N LEU A 7 22.20 0.06 -1.82
CA LEU A 7 21.32 0.50 -2.90
C LEU A 7 21.87 1.78 -3.54
N GLN A 8 21.94 1.78 -4.87
CA GLN A 8 22.35 2.97 -5.62
C GLN A 8 21.29 4.06 -5.52
N THR A 9 21.72 5.26 -5.11
CA THR A 9 20.85 6.43 -5.00
C THR A 9 20.69 7.15 -6.34
N PRO A 10 19.53 7.82 -6.58
CA PRO A 10 18.37 7.90 -5.69
C PRO A 10 17.47 6.65 -5.80
N TYR A 11 16.97 6.20 -4.64
CA TYR A 11 15.93 5.17 -4.58
C TYR A 11 14.86 5.58 -3.56
N LEU A 12 13.67 5.01 -3.73
CA LEU A 12 12.57 5.13 -2.78
C LEU A 12 12.44 3.80 -2.04
N ALA A 13 12.52 3.84 -0.71
CA ALA A 13 12.29 2.69 0.15
C ALA A 13 11.04 2.91 1.02
N VAL A 14 10.39 1.81 1.39
CA VAL A 14 9.25 1.80 2.30
C VAL A 14 9.62 0.95 3.50
N ASP A 15 9.43 1.49 4.70
CA ASP A 15 9.54 0.75 5.95
C ASP A 15 8.27 -0.09 6.16
N LEU A 16 8.43 -1.41 6.15
CA LEU A 16 7.31 -2.33 6.20
C LEU A 16 6.65 -2.39 7.59
N GLU A 17 7.42 -2.30 8.66
CA GLU A 17 6.89 -2.33 10.03
C GLU A 17 6.01 -1.10 10.30
N ILE A 18 6.48 0.08 9.86
CA ILE A 18 5.70 1.32 9.95
C ILE A 18 4.45 1.24 9.08
N PHE A 19 4.57 0.69 7.86
CA PHE A 19 3.44 0.52 6.95
C PHE A 19 2.35 -0.38 7.55
N GLU A 20 2.74 -1.55 8.10
CA GLU A 20 1.81 -2.50 8.72
C GLU A 20 1.13 -1.90 9.95
N LYS A 21 1.86 -1.15 10.79
CA LYS A 21 1.27 -0.44 11.93
C LYS A 21 0.22 0.58 11.49
N ASN A 22 0.50 1.35 10.44
CA ASN A 22 -0.47 2.31 9.88
C ASN A 22 -1.70 1.61 9.30
N LEU A 23 -1.49 0.46 8.65
CA LEU A 23 -2.56 -0.37 8.11
C LEU A 23 -3.48 -0.88 9.22
N GLU A 24 -2.94 -1.47 10.28
CA GLU A 24 -3.74 -1.97 11.41
C GLU A 24 -4.46 -0.83 12.15
N THR A 25 -3.84 0.34 12.26
CA THR A 25 -4.50 1.55 12.79
C THR A 25 -5.72 1.92 11.95
N MET A 26 -5.57 1.99 10.63
CA MET A 26 -6.69 2.31 9.74
C MET A 26 -7.75 1.21 9.71
N LYS A 27 -7.35 -0.05 9.83
CA LYS A 27 -8.25 -1.21 9.87
C LYS A 27 -9.10 -1.24 11.13
N SER A 28 -8.53 -0.87 12.28
CA SER A 28 -9.30 -0.79 13.53
C SER A 28 -10.35 0.34 13.51
N ILE A 29 -10.04 1.47 12.86
CA ILE A 29 -10.96 2.61 12.75
C ILE A 29 -11.97 2.42 11.62
N ARG A 30 -11.55 1.84 10.49
CA ARG A 30 -12.33 1.72 9.24
C ARG A 30 -12.14 0.32 8.61
N PRO A 31 -12.83 -0.71 9.12
CA PRO A 31 -12.72 -2.07 8.60
C PRO A 31 -13.49 -2.27 7.29
N GLY A 32 -13.04 -3.24 6.50
CA GLY A 32 -13.76 -3.74 5.32
C GLY A 32 -14.02 -2.67 4.25
N SER A 33 -15.26 -2.59 3.75
CA SER A 33 -15.66 -1.67 2.67
C SER A 33 -15.81 -0.21 3.09
N SER A 34 -15.64 0.10 4.38
CA SER A 34 -15.77 1.47 4.92
C SER A 34 -14.61 2.40 4.52
N LEU A 35 -13.49 1.82 4.07
CA LEU A 35 -12.38 2.53 3.47
C LEU A 35 -12.17 2.00 2.05
N ARG A 36 -12.03 2.92 1.10
CA ARG A 36 -11.59 2.59 -0.26
C ARG A 36 -10.19 3.14 -0.47
N PRO A 37 -9.13 2.33 -0.30
CA PRO A 37 -7.77 2.83 -0.40
C PRO A 37 -7.49 3.46 -1.76
N HIS A 38 -6.85 4.63 -1.75
CA HIS A 38 -6.57 5.38 -2.96
C HIS A 38 -5.22 4.96 -3.55
N VAL A 39 -5.26 4.20 -4.65
CA VAL A 39 -4.08 3.58 -5.29
C VAL A 39 -3.06 4.61 -5.77
N LYS A 40 -3.48 5.85 -6.06
CA LYS A 40 -2.51 6.91 -6.47
C LYS A 40 -1.40 7.17 -5.46
N ALA A 41 -1.64 6.91 -4.18
CA ALA A 41 -0.66 7.19 -3.14
C ALA A 41 0.61 6.34 -3.31
N PHE A 42 0.47 5.12 -3.82
CA PHE A 42 1.57 4.16 -3.89
C PHE A 42 1.84 3.60 -5.29
N LYS A 43 0.84 3.57 -6.19
CA LYS A 43 0.95 3.05 -7.58
C LYS A 43 1.76 1.73 -7.69
N SER A 44 1.56 0.86 -6.72
CA SER A 44 2.27 -0.42 -6.56
C SER A 44 1.27 -1.54 -6.36
N THR A 45 1.39 -2.59 -7.18
CA THR A 45 0.55 -3.80 -7.09
C THR A 45 0.81 -4.58 -5.82
N ASP A 46 2.05 -4.57 -5.32
CA ASP A 46 2.42 -5.30 -4.12
C ASP A 46 1.73 -4.70 -2.88
N ILE A 47 1.70 -3.36 -2.78
CA ILE A 47 1.00 -2.67 -1.70
C ILE A 47 -0.51 -2.92 -1.77
N ALA A 48 -1.10 -2.94 -2.98
CA ALA A 48 -2.52 -3.29 -3.13
C ALA A 48 -2.82 -4.73 -2.74
N ALA A 49 -1.92 -5.67 -3.03
CA ALA A 49 -2.06 -7.06 -2.60
C ALA A 49 -2.07 -7.17 -1.07
N ILE A 50 -1.21 -6.43 -0.36
CA ILE A 50 -1.22 -6.38 1.11
C ILE A 50 -2.55 -5.83 1.62
N LEU A 51 -3.06 -4.75 1.04
CA LEU A 51 -4.36 -4.17 1.42
C LEU A 51 -5.52 -5.12 1.17
N LYS A 52 -5.47 -5.88 0.06
CA LYS A 52 -6.47 -6.89 -0.27
C LYS A 52 -6.44 -8.04 0.75
N GLN A 53 -5.25 -8.51 1.15
CA GLN A 53 -5.07 -9.51 2.21
C GLN A 53 -5.58 -9.00 3.56
N ALA A 54 -5.44 -7.70 3.83
CA ALA A 54 -5.98 -7.05 5.03
C ALA A 54 -7.52 -6.88 5.03
N GLY A 55 -8.21 -7.24 3.93
CA GLY A 55 -9.67 -7.26 3.84
C GLY A 55 -10.29 -6.09 3.07
N TYR A 56 -9.48 -5.23 2.44
CA TYR A 56 -9.99 -4.14 1.60
C TYR A 56 -10.31 -4.62 0.18
N SER A 57 -11.56 -4.44 -0.25
CA SER A 57 -12.05 -4.93 -1.55
C SER A 57 -12.31 -3.84 -2.60
N GLY A 58 -12.38 -2.58 -2.18
CA GLY A 58 -12.64 -1.45 -3.08
C GLY A 58 -11.45 -0.50 -3.16
N PHE A 59 -10.89 -0.31 -4.36
CA PHE A 59 -9.79 0.62 -4.59
C PHE A 59 -10.25 1.84 -5.39
N VAL A 60 -9.69 3.01 -5.07
CA VAL A 60 -9.91 4.24 -5.86
C VAL A 60 -8.68 4.50 -6.73
N VAL A 61 -8.90 4.63 -8.04
CA VAL A 61 -7.86 4.94 -9.03
C VAL A 61 -8.16 6.29 -9.67
N GLN A 62 -7.12 7.10 -9.92
CA GLN A 62 -7.28 8.41 -10.58
C GLN A 62 -7.00 8.35 -12.10
N GLN A 63 -6.25 7.34 -12.56
CA GLN A 63 -5.97 7.12 -13.97
C GLN A 63 -6.31 5.67 -14.34
N SER A 64 -6.90 5.47 -15.53
CA SER A 64 -7.33 4.17 -16.01
C SER A 64 -6.20 3.15 -16.12
N ARG A 65 -4.95 3.59 -16.35
CA ARG A 65 -3.77 2.70 -16.38
C ARG A 65 -3.55 1.94 -15.07
N ASN A 66 -4.08 2.44 -13.95
CA ASN A 66 -3.93 1.83 -12.63
C ASN A 66 -5.13 0.96 -12.24
N SER A 67 -6.08 0.71 -13.14
CA SER A 67 -7.26 -0.12 -12.86
C SER A 67 -6.95 -1.62 -12.75
N LYS A 68 -5.73 -2.04 -13.14
CA LYS A 68 -5.26 -3.44 -13.05
C LYS A 68 -4.60 -3.77 -11.72
N VAL A 69 -4.51 -2.80 -10.81
CA VAL A 69 -4.10 -2.99 -9.41
C VAL A 69 -5.26 -3.59 -8.64
#